data_AF-A0A662VRT8-F1
#
_entry.id   AF-A0A662VRT8-F1
#
_cell.length_a   1.000
_cell.length_b   1.000
_cell.length_c   1.000
_cell.angle_alpha   90.00
_cell.angle_beta   90.00
_cell.angle_gamma   90.00
#
_symmetry.space_group_name_H-M   'P 1'
#
loop_
_entity.id
_entity.type
_entity.pdbx_description
1 polymer ?
#
loop_
_entity_poly.entity_id
_entity_poly.type
_entity_poly.pdbx_seq_one_letter_code
_entity_poly.pdbx_strand_id
1 'polypeptide(L)'
;MVKVIPFEENWSYPQSQRVKIENVAYDFFFRWNHEGNFCVLTVTRVEDSSIVFNGKLVKLNPVAVKDSTTYEELFVLLPWQINESKAEVWVFYD
;
A
#
# COMPACT_ATOMS: atom_id res chain seq x y z
N MET A 1 -1.97 -4.88 -15.44
CA MET A 1 -3.33 -4.81 -14.84
C MET A 1 -3.46 -3.69 -13.80
N VAL A 2 -4.68 -3.36 -13.32
CA VAL A 2 -4.93 -2.41 -12.22
C VAL A 2 -5.84 -3.01 -11.15
N LYS A 3 -5.54 -2.74 -9.88
CA LYS A 3 -6.36 -3.18 -8.73
C LYS A 3 -6.43 -2.09 -7.67
N VAL A 4 -7.62 -1.84 -7.13
CA VAL A 4 -7.78 -0.94 -5.97
C VAL A 4 -7.63 -1.76 -4.70
N ILE A 5 -6.80 -1.30 -3.77
CA ILE A 5 -6.66 -1.94 -2.46
C ILE A 5 -7.95 -1.72 -1.66
N PRO A 6 -8.60 -2.77 -1.14
CA PRO A 6 -9.77 -2.62 -0.29
C PRO A 6 -9.47 -1.72 0.91
N PHE A 7 -10.43 -0.87 1.30
CA PHE A 7 -10.34 -0.07 2.51
C PHE A 7 -11.77 0.21 2.98
N GLU A 8 -12.09 -0.15 4.22
CA GLU A 8 -13.44 0.03 4.77
C GLU A 8 -13.54 1.38 5.47
N GLU A 9 -14.20 2.35 4.84
CA GLU A 9 -14.29 3.73 5.36
C GLU A 9 -14.93 3.78 6.76
N ASN A 10 -15.84 2.86 7.09
CA ASN A 10 -16.47 2.81 8.41
C ASN A 10 -15.53 2.32 9.53
N TRP A 11 -14.52 1.54 9.20
CA TRP A 11 -13.55 1.06 10.19
C TRP A 11 -12.41 2.05 10.40
N SER A 12 -12.18 2.94 9.43
CA SER A 12 -11.12 3.97 9.44
C SER A 12 -9.73 3.37 9.71
N TYR A 13 -8.74 4.17 10.06
CA TYR A 13 -7.40 3.69 10.38
C TYR A 13 -7.31 3.21 11.84
N PRO A 14 -6.43 2.24 12.16
CA PRO A 14 -5.58 1.47 11.24
C PRO A 14 -6.31 0.29 10.59
N GLN A 15 -5.89 -0.10 9.38
CA GLN A 15 -6.46 -1.25 8.66
C GLN A 15 -5.37 -2.10 8.01
N SER A 16 -5.55 -3.42 8.06
CA SER A 16 -4.70 -4.38 7.37
C SER A 16 -5.52 -5.16 6.35
N GLN A 17 -4.99 -5.29 5.13
CA GLN A 17 -5.66 -5.94 4.01
C GLN A 17 -4.69 -6.88 3.30
N ARG A 18 -5.04 -8.15 3.21
CA ARG A 18 -4.25 -9.13 2.45
C ARG A 18 -4.69 -9.14 1.00
N VAL A 19 -3.74 -8.93 0.11
CA VAL A 19 -3.98 -8.74 -1.32
C VAL A 19 -3.01 -9.59 -2.12
N LYS A 20 -3.56 -10.40 -3.02
CA LYS A 20 -2.77 -11.16 -3.99
C LYS A 20 -2.53 -10.32 -5.25
N ILE A 21 -1.25 -10.21 -5.65
CA ILE A 21 -0.73 -9.50 -6.83
C ILE A 21 0.26 -10.45 -7.53
N GLU A 22 0.11 -10.71 -8.83
CA GLU A 22 0.98 -11.63 -9.60
C GLU A 22 1.25 -12.98 -8.92
N ASN A 23 0.21 -13.56 -8.33
CA ASN A 23 0.27 -14.82 -7.58
C ASN A 23 1.04 -14.78 -6.24
N VAL A 24 1.59 -13.63 -5.84
CA VAL A 24 2.27 -13.38 -4.56
C VAL A 24 1.31 -12.65 -3.60
N ALA A 25 1.32 -13.02 -2.32
CA ALA A 25 0.48 -12.41 -1.31
C ALA A 25 1.21 -11.29 -0.56
N TYR A 26 0.52 -10.16 -0.38
CA TYR A 26 1.05 -9.00 0.34
C TYR A 26 0.04 -8.51 1.38
N ASP A 27 0.52 -8.15 2.56
CA ASP A 27 -0.25 -7.46 3.59
C ASP A 27 -0.03 -5.95 3.46
N PHE A 28 -1.11 -5.22 3.20
CA PHE A 28 -1.14 -3.77 3.16
C PHE A 28 -1.64 -3.25 4.50
N PHE A 29 -0.78 -2.60 5.28
CA PHE A 29 -1.12 -2.03 6.56
C PHE A 29 -1.13 -0.50 6.50
N PHE A 30 -2.33 0.06 6.59
CA PHE A 30 -2.60 1.49 6.58
C PHE A 30 -2.69 2.03 8.00
N ARG A 31 -1.95 3.10 8.28
CA ARG A 31 -2.00 3.81 9.57
C ARG A 31 -2.03 5.32 9.35
N TRP A 32 -2.97 6.00 9.99
CA TRP A 32 -2.98 7.46 10.02
C TRP A 32 -2.00 7.99 11.08
N ASN A 33 -1.20 9.00 10.72
CA ASN A 33 -0.42 9.79 11.64
C ASN A 33 -1.20 11.09 11.93
N HIS A 34 -1.77 11.18 13.13
CA HIS A 34 -2.58 12.33 13.56
C HIS A 34 -1.76 13.62 13.76
N GLU A 35 -0.51 13.51 14.20
CA GLU A 35 0.36 14.69 14.40
C GLU A 35 0.83 15.28 13.07
N GLY A 36 1.19 14.41 12.13
CA GLY A 36 1.69 14.79 10.81
C GLY A 36 0.61 14.99 9.76
N ASN A 37 -0.62 14.59 10.04
CA ASN A 37 -1.77 14.63 9.12
C ASN A 37 -1.51 13.87 7.80
N PHE A 38 -1.03 12.62 7.88
CA PHE A 38 -0.77 11.79 6.71
C PHE A 38 -0.96 10.29 6.98
N CYS A 39 -1.22 9.53 5.91
CA CYS A 39 -1.23 8.07 5.96
C CYS A 39 0.18 7.50 5.75
N VAL A 40 0.57 6.51 6.56
CA VAL A 40 1.69 5.60 6.33
C VAL A 40 1.13 4.29 5.83
N LEU A 41 1.75 3.74 4.78
CA LEU A 41 1.50 2.39 4.31
C LEU A 41 2.76 1.55 4.50
N THR A 42 2.58 0.40 5.13
CA THR A 42 3.57 -0.67 5.16
C THR A 42 3.04 -1.82 4.30
N VAL A 43 3.86 -2.31 3.37
CA VAL A 43 3.54 -3.48 2.55
C VAL A 43 4.54 -4.58 2.89
N THR A 44 4.02 -5.70 3.34
CA THR A 44 4.80 -6.88 3.73
C THR A 44 4.47 -8.03 2.80
N ARG A 45 5.47 -8.62 2.15
CA ARG A 45 5.32 -9.87 1.40
C ARG A 45 5.08 -11.01 2.40
N VAL A 46 4.06 -11.82 2.15
CA VAL A 46 3.60 -12.83 3.12
C VAL A 46 4.52 -14.05 3.15
N GLU A 47 5.09 -14.43 2.01
CA GLU A 47 5.90 -15.64 1.83
C GLU A 47 7.17 -15.64 2.69
N ASP A 48 7.81 -14.47 2.82
CA ASP A 48 9.08 -14.30 3.53
C ASP A 48 9.03 -13.24 4.63
N SER A 49 7.86 -12.64 4.89
CA SER A 49 7.66 -11.55 5.86
C SER A 49 8.52 -10.30 5.58
N SER A 50 9.04 -10.13 4.37
CA SER A 50 9.86 -8.98 4.00
C SER A 50 9.01 -7.72 3.82
N ILE A 51 9.49 -6.59 4.34
CA ILE A 51 8.86 -5.28 4.10
C ILE A 51 9.37 -4.76 2.75
N VAL A 52 8.51 -4.78 1.74
CA VAL A 52 8.83 -4.29 0.38
C VAL A 52 8.54 -2.80 0.22
N PHE A 53 7.69 -2.24 1.09
CA PHE A 53 7.43 -0.80 1.13
C PHE A 53 7.10 -0.36 2.56
N ASN A 54 7.66 0.77 2.98
CA ASN A 54 7.24 1.46 4.19
C ASN A 54 7.42 2.96 4.01
N GLY A 55 6.32 3.69 3.85
CA GLY A 55 6.41 5.10 3.52
C GLY A 55 5.11 5.88 3.70
N LYS A 56 5.26 7.20 3.68
CA LYS A 56 4.14 8.14 3.63
C LYS A 56 3.46 8.05 2.26
N LEU A 57 2.14 7.97 2.26
CA LEU A 57 1.36 8.13 1.04
C LEU A 57 1.14 9.61 0.75
N VAL A 58 1.46 10.02 -0.48
CA VAL A 58 1.23 11.37 -0.98
C VAL A 58 0.26 11.26 -2.15
N LYS A 59 -0.84 12.02 -2.07
CA LYS A 59 -1.92 12.01 -3.06
C LYS A 59 -1.35 12.29 -4.46
N LEU A 60 -1.73 11.47 -5.44
CA LEU A 60 -1.30 11.55 -6.84
C LEU A 60 0.22 11.45 -7.06
N ASN A 61 0.96 10.90 -6.10
CA ASN A 61 2.39 10.64 -6.25
C ASN A 61 2.64 9.13 -6.37
N PRO A 62 2.86 8.61 -7.60
CA PRO A 62 3.09 7.20 -7.80
C PRO A 62 4.44 6.76 -7.20
N VAL A 63 4.49 5.54 -6.68
CA VAL A 63 5.70 4.95 -6.11
C VAL A 63 5.89 3.54 -6.62
N ALA A 64 7.04 3.28 -7.24
CA ALA A 64 7.46 1.93 -7.60
C ALA A 64 7.92 1.17 -6.35
N VAL A 65 7.27 0.04 -6.09
CA VAL A 65 7.66 -0.91 -5.05
C VAL A 65 8.58 -1.93 -5.70
N LYS A 66 9.77 -2.11 -5.13
CA LYS A 66 10.82 -2.96 -5.68
C LYS A 66 11.19 -4.05 -4.71
N ASP A 67 11.59 -5.20 -5.24
CA ASP A 67 12.25 -6.22 -4.45
C ASP A 67 13.59 -5.68 -3.92
N SER A 68 13.84 -5.83 -2.63
CA SER A 68 15.07 -5.30 -2.00
C SER A 68 16.33 -6.05 -2.42
N THR A 69 16.20 -7.26 -2.96
CA THR A 69 17.31 -8.13 -3.35
C THR A 69 17.56 -8.07 -4.85
N THR A 70 16.51 -8.17 -5.68
CA THR A 70 16.68 -8.16 -7.15
C THR A 70 16.56 -6.77 -7.76
N TYR A 71 16.01 -5.78 -7.03
CA TYR A 71 15.66 -4.44 -7.52
C TYR A 71 14.65 -4.41 -8.67
N GLU A 72 14.03 -5.55 -8.98
CA GLU A 72 12.93 -5.63 -9.92
C GLU A 72 11.71 -4.90 -9.35
N GLU A 73 10.99 -4.22 -10.23
CA GLU A 73 9.71 -3.61 -9.88
C GLU A 73 8.67 -4.71 -9.67
N LEU A 74 8.07 -4.73 -8.49
CA LEU A 74 7.00 -5.65 -8.16
C LEU A 74 5.65 -5.08 -8.61
N PHE A 75 5.42 -3.80 -8.34
CA PHE A 75 4.23 -3.06 -8.73
C PHE A 75 4.39 -1.57 -8.43
N VAL A 76 3.54 -0.74 -9.02
CA VAL A 76 3.44 0.69 -8.74
C VAL A 76 2.20 0.97 -7.90
N LEU A 77 2.37 1.71 -6.80
CA LEU A 77 1.29 2.26 -5.99
C LEU A 77 0.95 3.67 -6.45
N LEU A 78 -0.33 3.96 -6.67
CA LEU A 78 -0.86 5.31 -6.86
C LEU A 78 -1.83 5.63 -5.73
N PRO A 79 -1.45 6.50 -4.79
CA PRO A 79 -2.37 6.99 -3.77
C PRO A 79 -3.36 7.98 -4.42
N TRP A 80 -4.55 7.52 -4.77
CA TRP A 80 -5.52 8.32 -5.51
C TRP A 80 -6.22 9.34 -4.61
N GLN A 81 -6.72 8.89 -3.46
CA GLN A 81 -7.37 9.73 -2.45
C GLN A 81 -6.94 9.28 -1.06
N ILE A 82 -6.36 10.21 -0.29
CA ILE A 82 -5.87 9.94 1.07
C ILE A 82 -6.35 11.07 1.98
N ASN A 83 -7.07 10.72 3.05
CA ASN A 83 -7.49 11.64 4.13
C ASN A 83 -7.68 10.86 5.44
N GLU A 84 -8.12 11.52 6.51
CA GLU A 84 -8.25 10.93 7.86
C GLU A 84 -9.23 9.73 7.95
N SER A 85 -10.11 9.54 6.97
CA SER A 85 -11.14 8.49 6.98
C SER A 85 -11.08 7.55 5.77
N LYS A 86 -10.21 7.80 4.78
CA LYS A 86 -10.18 7.07 3.51
C LYS A 86 -8.76 6.94 2.97
N ALA A 87 -8.38 5.71 2.65
CA ALA A 87 -7.21 5.38 1.84
C ALA A 87 -7.62 4.66 0.55
N GLU A 88 -7.62 5.38 -0.56
CA GLU A 88 -7.78 4.79 -1.90
C GLU A 88 -6.42 4.71 -2.58
N VAL A 89 -5.92 3.49 -2.73
CA VAL A 89 -4.63 3.20 -3.37
C VAL A 89 -4.85 2.24 -4.52
N TRP A 90 -4.40 2.63 -5.71
CA TRP A 90 -4.42 1.78 -6.89
C TRP A 90 -3.06 1.13 -7.06
N VAL A 91 -3.06 -0.13 -7.47
CA VAL A 91 -1.86 -0.92 -7.75
C VAL A 91 -1.84 -1.26 -9.21
N PHE A 92 -0.74 -0.91 -9.87
CA PHE A 92 -0.42 -1.29 -11.25
C PHE A 92 0.68 -2.34 -11.21
N TYR A 93 0.47 -3.44 -11.90
CA TYR A 93 1.38 -4.58 -12.03
C TYR A 93 1.20 -5.13 -13.45
N ASP A 94 2.06 -6.02 -13.93
CA ASP A 94 1.90 -6.56 -15.29
C ASP A 94 0.73 -7.58 -15.37
#